data_AF-A0A421C7E0-F1
#
_entry.id   AF-A0A421C7E0-F1
#
_cell.length_a   1.000
_cell.length_b   1.000
_cell.length_c   1.000
_cell.angle_alpha   90.00
_cell.angle_beta   90.00
_cell.angle_gamma   90.00
#
_symmetry.space_group_name_H-M   'P 1'
#
loop_
_entity.id
_entity.type
_entity.pdbx_description
1 polymer ?
#
loop_
_entity_poly.entity_id
_entity_poly.type
_entity_poly.pdbx_seq_one_letter_code
_entity_poly.pdbx_strand_id
1 'polypeptide(L)'
;MDNFDYYVAGRRAYFFGGIDGNAENIGWHLKGKMGGFWLDNYRLFSSYSLSLNGKRVSPTGFQNKVSERIVNYPGADLRILAHPERPFISIRIESRAKIEFCLRQEMDLVWLEDRPSGNISVKVENRGRDTIVWRELEGMSSFVKVNGKATSEGDWLKLGRRGTLEAVIALGRPGKEGYEQYLLDREEHNRRYLPPFQDTIPFWARAGALELFFERDVGCGFVAGLGEFPWWFGIDGVYTCLGLLETPMLELVGKTIDNLAKFGNGLAPHEVTTAGRIYAYGRMNEIIAFAYLALKYAVKTSKKEYLELVDNAFSHVSGHLSRKLYPQGEGIVEVPISGEFALLDSACWLYSMLKELRDSNMMKDLKNSQFAAWLLEKYDREFLKDWYGKDGLFYDALTEKSGNFEGHFIQIYPLSMGLIRREIGERLLAKMEKIGNFKEPGLIHSLPLKTFEAGDYGEGDKNDIVWSLPTLLAIEAGIRYGRPDLSEKFILSLQNSLKSEMYGALPEILPAGGCTIQAWNAYAIPLIEQLSNT
;
A
#
# COMPACT_ATOMS: atom_id res chain seq x y z
N MET A 1 3.06 -25.18 -12.01
CA MET A 1 3.19 -24.02 -11.11
C MET A 1 2.13 -23.05 -11.59
N ASP A 2 1.24 -22.66 -10.69
CA ASP A 2 0.20 -21.71 -11.03
C ASP A 2 0.86 -20.36 -11.36
N ASN A 3 0.35 -19.67 -12.38
CA ASN A 3 0.85 -18.35 -12.72
C ASN A 3 0.30 -17.36 -11.69
N PHE A 4 1.17 -16.69 -10.96
CA PHE A 4 0.83 -15.63 -10.03
C PHE A 4 1.60 -14.36 -10.37
N ASP A 5 1.14 -13.23 -9.86
CA ASP A 5 1.82 -11.95 -10.04
C ASP A 5 2.93 -11.76 -9.01
N TYR A 6 4.04 -11.19 -9.47
CA TYR A 6 5.16 -10.82 -8.64
C TYR A 6 5.61 -9.40 -8.93
N TYR A 7 6.37 -8.85 -8.00
CA TYR A 7 6.91 -7.51 -8.15
C TYR A 7 8.37 -7.42 -7.75
N VAL A 8 8.99 -6.36 -8.26
CA VAL A 8 10.32 -5.89 -7.89
C VAL A 8 10.19 -4.38 -7.78
N ALA A 9 10.51 -3.76 -6.64
CA ALA A 9 10.32 -2.33 -6.50
C ALA A 9 11.46 -1.66 -5.71
N GLY A 10 11.79 -0.45 -6.14
CA GLY A 10 12.59 0.54 -5.43
C GLY A 10 11.90 1.89 -5.55
N ARG A 11 12.50 2.94 -4.97
CA ARG A 11 11.82 4.25 -4.85
C ARG A 11 11.34 4.84 -6.17
N ARG A 12 12.11 4.60 -7.24
CA ARG A 12 11.93 5.25 -8.54
C ARG A 12 11.72 4.26 -9.68
N ALA A 13 11.59 2.96 -9.39
CA ALA A 13 11.35 1.96 -10.41
C ALA A 13 10.69 0.72 -9.83
N TYR A 14 9.77 0.12 -10.58
CA TYR A 14 9.22 -1.18 -10.27
C TYR A 14 8.89 -1.99 -11.52
N PHE A 15 8.89 -3.32 -11.36
CA PHE A 15 8.23 -4.24 -12.26
C PHE A 15 7.05 -4.87 -11.51
N PHE A 16 5.92 -5.05 -12.19
CA PHE A 16 4.78 -5.82 -11.72
C PHE A 16 4.24 -6.69 -12.85
N GLY A 17 3.94 -7.97 -12.60
CA GLY A 17 3.30 -8.85 -13.57
C GLY A 17 3.49 -10.34 -13.25
N GLY A 18 2.97 -11.20 -14.13
CA GLY A 18 3.03 -12.64 -13.96
C GLY A 18 4.46 -13.17 -13.95
N ILE A 19 4.70 -14.28 -13.23
CA ILE A 19 5.99 -14.96 -13.20
C ILE A 19 6.48 -15.41 -14.59
N ASP A 20 5.56 -15.58 -15.54
CA ASP A 20 5.85 -15.89 -16.94
C ASP A 20 6.35 -14.68 -17.75
N GLY A 21 6.36 -13.50 -17.13
CA GLY A 21 6.77 -12.22 -17.70
C GLY A 21 5.66 -11.47 -18.44
N ASN A 22 4.44 -12.01 -18.48
CA ASN A 22 3.28 -11.30 -19.01
C ASN A 22 2.78 -10.27 -18.00
N ALA A 23 2.64 -9.01 -18.41
CA ALA A 23 2.06 -7.96 -17.58
C ALA A 23 1.05 -7.08 -18.33
N GLU A 24 0.42 -7.68 -19.34
CA GLU A 24 -0.73 -7.13 -20.07
C GLU A 24 -2.04 -7.49 -19.37
N ASN A 25 -3.08 -6.67 -19.57
CA ASN A 25 -4.43 -6.89 -19.04
C ASN A 25 -4.51 -6.88 -17.50
N ILE A 26 -3.53 -6.26 -16.85
CA ILE A 26 -3.51 -6.07 -15.39
C ILE A 26 -4.08 -4.70 -15.03
N GLY A 27 -5.00 -4.73 -14.07
CA GLY A 27 -5.62 -3.61 -13.38
C GLY A 27 -6.56 -2.72 -14.16
N TRP A 28 -7.29 -1.88 -13.42
CA TRP A 28 -8.45 -1.14 -13.94
C TRP A 28 -8.27 0.38 -13.99
N HIS A 29 -7.44 0.96 -13.11
CA HIS A 29 -7.15 2.41 -13.12
C HIS A 29 -6.51 2.88 -14.44
N LEU A 30 -5.53 2.12 -14.91
CA LEU A 30 -5.10 2.15 -16.32
C LEU A 30 -5.46 0.80 -16.91
N LYS A 31 -6.70 0.68 -17.42
CA LYS A 31 -7.28 -0.59 -17.86
C LYS A 31 -6.30 -1.44 -18.69
N GLY A 32 -5.88 -2.55 -18.10
CA GLY A 32 -4.99 -3.55 -18.68
C GLY A 32 -3.52 -3.14 -18.80
N LYS A 33 -3.11 -2.04 -18.18
CA LYS A 33 -1.80 -1.40 -18.35
C LYS A 33 -1.07 -1.11 -17.04
N MET A 34 -1.55 -1.64 -15.91
CA MET A 34 -0.93 -1.41 -14.60
C MET A 34 0.39 -2.18 -14.41
N GLY A 35 0.53 -3.35 -15.05
CA GLY A 35 1.76 -4.15 -15.03
C GLY A 35 2.87 -3.61 -15.93
N GLY A 36 4.07 -4.18 -15.87
CA GLY A 36 5.22 -3.84 -16.71
C GLY A 36 6.36 -3.16 -15.96
N PHE A 37 7.35 -2.67 -16.71
CA PHE A 37 8.54 -1.98 -16.19
C PHE A 37 8.27 -0.47 -16.11
N TRP A 38 8.00 -0.02 -14.90
CA TRP A 38 7.76 1.37 -14.55
C TRP A 38 9.00 2.00 -13.95
N LEU A 39 9.44 3.11 -14.52
CA LEU A 39 10.54 3.92 -14.02
C LEU A 39 10.03 5.35 -13.91
N ASP A 40 10.15 5.96 -12.73
CA ASP A 40 9.40 7.16 -12.37
C ASP A 40 7.92 7.05 -12.78
N ASN A 41 7.47 7.91 -13.69
CA ASN A 41 6.10 7.94 -14.18
C ASN A 41 5.94 7.24 -15.54
N TYR A 42 6.95 6.46 -15.94
CA TYR A 42 7.11 5.95 -17.28
C TYR A 42 7.05 4.42 -17.37
N ARG A 43 6.05 3.88 -18.08
CA ARG A 43 6.00 2.46 -18.45
C ARG A 43 6.82 2.24 -19.72
N LEU A 44 8.02 1.70 -19.59
CA LEU A 44 8.99 1.57 -20.69
C LEU A 44 8.88 0.26 -21.48
N PHE A 45 8.39 -0.78 -20.81
CA PHE A 45 8.20 -2.11 -21.36
C PHE A 45 7.01 -2.77 -20.66
N SER A 46 6.13 -3.40 -21.44
CA SER A 46 4.90 -3.97 -20.91
C SER A 46 5.04 -5.41 -20.45
N SER A 47 6.01 -6.16 -20.96
CA SER A 47 6.19 -7.59 -20.67
C SER A 47 7.62 -8.01 -21.02
N TYR A 48 8.03 -9.19 -20.53
CA TYR A 48 9.28 -9.81 -20.95
C TYR A 48 9.09 -11.29 -21.32
N SER A 49 10.09 -11.86 -21.98
CA SER A 49 10.18 -13.30 -22.18
C SER A 49 11.63 -13.77 -22.29
N LEU A 50 11.85 -15.05 -22.00
CA LEU A 50 13.16 -15.69 -22.11
C LEU A 50 13.13 -16.79 -23.16
N SER A 51 14.13 -16.79 -24.03
CA SER A 51 14.42 -17.84 -24.98
C SER A 51 15.82 -18.38 -24.77
N LEU A 52 15.95 -19.71 -24.79
CA LEU A 52 17.23 -20.42 -24.72
C LEU A 52 17.45 -21.21 -26.01
N ASN A 53 18.58 -20.99 -26.68
CA ASN A 53 18.87 -21.57 -27.99
C ASN A 53 17.75 -21.35 -29.03
N GLY A 54 17.11 -20.18 -28.99
CA GLY A 54 16.03 -19.81 -29.91
C GLY A 54 14.66 -20.43 -29.59
N LYS A 55 14.51 -21.10 -28.44
CA LYS A 55 13.22 -21.62 -27.98
C LYS A 55 12.76 -20.87 -26.74
N ARG A 56 11.52 -20.37 -26.74
CA ARG A 56 10.90 -19.74 -25.57
C ARG A 56 10.81 -20.77 -24.44
N VAL A 57 11.16 -20.35 -23.24
CA VAL A 57 11.07 -21.17 -22.02
C VAL A 57 10.09 -20.56 -21.04
N SER A 58 9.44 -21.42 -20.24
CA SER A 58 8.51 -21.02 -19.19
C SER A 58 9.17 -21.16 -17.81
N PRO A 59 8.77 -20.36 -16.83
CA PRO A 59 9.30 -20.46 -15.47
C PRO A 59 8.94 -21.81 -14.83
N THR A 60 9.82 -22.30 -13.96
CA THR A 60 9.66 -23.54 -13.18
C THR A 60 9.69 -23.31 -11.68
N GLY A 61 10.06 -22.11 -11.23
CA GLY A 61 10.20 -21.76 -9.82
C GLY A 61 10.39 -20.27 -9.62
N PHE A 62 10.21 -19.82 -8.38
CA PHE A 62 10.38 -18.44 -7.97
C PHE A 62 11.00 -18.38 -6.57
N GLN A 63 11.88 -17.42 -6.33
CA GLN A 63 12.44 -17.14 -5.01
C GLN A 63 12.42 -15.63 -4.73
N ASN A 64 11.84 -15.25 -3.59
CA ASN A 64 11.96 -13.91 -3.04
C ASN A 64 13.14 -13.86 -2.04
N LYS A 65 14.23 -13.17 -2.41
CA LYS A 65 15.42 -13.01 -1.55
C LYS A 65 15.53 -11.64 -0.89
N VAL A 66 14.43 -10.90 -0.76
CA VAL A 66 14.36 -9.51 -0.23
C VAL A 66 15.07 -8.49 -1.14
N SER A 67 16.36 -8.63 -1.40
CA SER A 67 17.16 -7.72 -2.25
C SER A 67 17.07 -8.01 -3.75
N GLU A 68 16.73 -9.25 -4.13
CA GLU A 68 16.53 -9.68 -5.51
C GLU A 68 15.31 -10.62 -5.60
N ARG A 69 14.77 -10.76 -6.81
CA ARG A 69 13.85 -11.86 -7.16
C ARG A 69 14.54 -12.78 -8.16
N ILE A 70 14.30 -14.07 -8.00
CA ILE A 70 14.83 -15.09 -8.90
C ILE A 70 13.66 -15.84 -9.53
N VAL A 71 13.57 -15.79 -10.85
CA VAL A 71 12.67 -16.61 -11.65
C VAL A 71 13.51 -17.75 -12.23
N ASN A 72 13.21 -18.98 -11.83
CA ASN A 72 13.93 -20.16 -12.29
C ASN A 72 13.34 -20.64 -13.62
N TYR A 73 14.20 -20.95 -14.57
CA TYR A 73 13.85 -21.54 -15.87
C TYR A 73 14.63 -22.85 -16.09
N PRO A 74 14.19 -23.72 -17.02
CA PRO A 74 14.96 -24.89 -17.41
C PRO A 74 16.34 -24.50 -17.98
N GLY A 75 17.38 -24.63 -17.15
CA GLY A 75 18.77 -24.33 -17.55
C GLY A 75 19.16 -22.85 -17.52
N ALA A 76 18.39 -21.99 -16.85
CA ALA A 76 18.76 -20.60 -16.57
C ALA A 76 18.08 -20.07 -15.32
N ASP A 77 18.74 -19.13 -14.62
CA ASP A 77 18.12 -18.34 -13.56
C ASP A 77 18.09 -16.87 -13.98
N LEU A 78 16.90 -16.27 -14.00
CA LEU A 78 16.72 -14.84 -14.19
C LEU A 78 16.67 -14.18 -12.81
N ARG A 79 17.62 -13.30 -12.55
CA ARG A 79 17.69 -12.48 -11.35
C ARG A 79 17.35 -11.06 -11.69
N ILE A 80 16.47 -10.44 -10.91
CA ILE A 80 15.97 -9.08 -11.14
C ILE A 80 15.95 -8.31 -9.82
N LEU A 81 16.43 -7.07 -9.86
CA LEU A 81 16.35 -6.12 -8.75
C LEU A 81 16.08 -4.71 -9.27
N ALA A 82 15.34 -3.91 -8.50
CA ALA A 82 15.20 -2.48 -8.70
C ALA A 82 16.22 -1.78 -7.81
N HIS A 83 16.88 -0.74 -8.34
CA HIS A 83 17.80 0.04 -7.52
C HIS A 83 17.02 0.71 -6.38
N PRO A 84 17.54 0.75 -5.14
CA PRO A 84 16.80 1.30 -4.02
C PRO A 84 16.40 2.76 -4.22
N GLU A 85 17.22 3.58 -4.88
CA GLU A 85 17.03 5.05 -4.95
C GLU A 85 17.01 5.65 -6.35
N ARG A 86 17.31 4.85 -7.40
CA ARG A 86 17.53 5.36 -8.75
C ARG A 86 16.49 4.76 -9.69
N PRO A 87 16.10 5.47 -10.76
CA PRO A 87 15.09 4.99 -11.68
C PRO A 87 15.71 3.97 -12.63
N PHE A 88 16.07 2.78 -12.12
CA PHE A 88 16.50 1.68 -12.96
C PHE A 88 16.27 0.31 -12.34
N ILE A 89 16.17 -0.69 -13.22
CA ILE A 89 16.04 -2.12 -12.90
C ILE A 89 17.21 -2.86 -13.54
N SER A 90 17.86 -3.72 -12.77
CA SER A 90 19.00 -4.53 -13.18
C SER A 90 18.58 -6.00 -13.29
N ILE A 91 19.04 -6.66 -14.34
CA ILE A 91 18.72 -8.04 -14.69
C ILE A 91 20.03 -8.80 -14.93
N ARG A 92 20.14 -10.01 -14.38
CA ARG A 92 21.22 -10.96 -14.64
C ARG A 92 20.64 -12.32 -14.97
N ILE A 93 21.11 -12.92 -16.05
CA ILE A 93 20.69 -14.25 -16.50
C ILE A 93 21.93 -15.10 -16.72
N GLU A 94 21.99 -16.25 -16.08
CA GLU A 94 23.10 -17.20 -16.23
C GLU A 94 22.62 -18.46 -16.93
N SER A 95 23.26 -18.81 -18.05
CA SER A 95 22.96 -20.06 -18.75
C SER A 95 24.16 -20.56 -19.56
N ARG A 96 24.22 -21.89 -19.74
CA ARG A 96 25.12 -22.52 -20.72
C ARG A 96 24.59 -22.37 -22.15
N ALA A 97 23.28 -22.19 -22.31
CA ALA A 97 22.63 -21.97 -23.58
C ALA A 97 22.87 -20.54 -24.10
N LYS A 98 22.59 -20.31 -25.39
CA LYS A 98 22.49 -18.94 -25.91
C LYS A 98 21.23 -18.30 -25.34
N ILE A 99 21.41 -17.22 -24.60
CA ILE A 99 20.33 -16.43 -23.99
C ILE A 99 19.81 -15.42 -25.01
N GLU A 100 18.49 -15.31 -25.08
CA GLU A 100 17.78 -14.20 -25.68
C GLU A 100 16.68 -13.75 -24.71
N PHE A 101 16.86 -12.57 -24.11
CA PHE A 101 15.89 -11.93 -23.23
C PHE A 101 15.18 -10.83 -24.00
N CYS A 102 13.86 -10.95 -24.11
CA CYS A 102 13.04 -10.09 -24.95
C CYS A 102 12.18 -9.20 -24.07
N LEU A 103 12.21 -7.89 -24.34
CA LEU A 103 11.36 -6.89 -23.69
C LEU A 103 10.34 -6.37 -24.69
N ARG A 104 9.05 -6.46 -24.37
CA ARG A 104 7.98 -5.93 -25.21
C ARG A 104 7.98 -4.42 -25.10
N GLN A 105 8.26 -3.77 -26.21
CA GLN A 105 8.32 -2.33 -26.32
C GLN A 105 6.89 -1.80 -26.23
N GLU A 106 6.61 -1.07 -25.17
CA GLU A 106 5.44 -0.22 -25.07
C GLU A 106 5.91 1.07 -24.42
N MET A 107 5.40 2.20 -24.89
CA MET A 107 5.62 3.47 -24.25
C MET A 107 4.28 4.17 -24.13
N ASP A 108 3.64 3.92 -23.00
CA ASP A 108 2.51 4.68 -22.53
C ASP A 108 2.96 5.54 -21.37
N LEU A 109 2.51 6.79 -21.40
CA LEU A 109 2.76 7.84 -20.42
C LEU A 109 1.47 8.63 -20.35
N VAL A 110 0.88 8.95 -19.19
CA VAL A 110 1.30 8.86 -17.78
C VAL A 110 0.09 8.35 -16.99
N TRP A 111 0.17 8.23 -15.65
CA TRP A 111 -0.99 8.16 -14.76
C TRP A 111 -2.06 9.22 -15.09
N LEU A 112 -2.94 8.89 -16.05
CA LEU A 112 -4.00 9.74 -16.57
C LEU A 112 -3.51 11.08 -17.18
N GLU A 113 -2.28 11.17 -17.69
CA GLU A 113 -1.84 12.33 -18.51
C GLU A 113 -1.74 11.98 -20.00
N ASP A 114 -1.71 13.03 -20.82
CA ASP A 114 -1.62 12.93 -22.27
C ASP A 114 -0.27 12.33 -22.71
N ARG A 115 -0.31 11.48 -23.74
CA ARG A 115 0.90 10.97 -24.39
C ARG A 115 1.76 12.14 -24.89
N PRO A 116 3.07 12.16 -24.64
CA PRO A 116 3.96 13.13 -25.26
C PRO A 116 3.83 13.08 -26.78
N SER A 117 3.68 14.24 -27.41
CA SER A 117 3.67 14.36 -28.86
C SER A 117 5.07 14.09 -29.42
N GLY A 118 5.24 13.02 -30.22
CA GLY A 118 6.51 12.78 -30.91
C GLY A 118 6.71 11.36 -31.41
N ASN A 119 7.56 11.21 -32.43
CA ASN A 119 8.03 9.91 -32.87
C ASN A 119 9.15 9.42 -31.94
N ILE A 120 8.97 8.24 -31.34
CA ILE A 120 10.01 7.61 -30.54
C ILE A 120 11.09 7.07 -31.47
N SER A 121 12.28 7.67 -31.43
CA SER A 121 13.44 7.13 -32.14
C SER A 121 14.20 6.16 -31.23
N VAL A 122 14.34 4.91 -31.67
CA VAL A 122 15.18 3.89 -30.99
C VAL A 122 16.52 3.86 -31.71
N LYS A 123 17.60 4.15 -30.98
CA LYS A 123 18.97 4.06 -31.47
C LYS A 123 19.69 2.93 -30.76
N VAL A 124 20.50 2.17 -31.50
CA VAL A 124 21.34 1.10 -30.93
C VAL A 124 22.80 1.48 -31.16
N GLU A 125 23.54 1.66 -30.08
CA GLU A 125 24.96 2.01 -30.09
C GLU A 125 25.78 0.86 -29.49
N ASN A 126 26.74 0.34 -30.25
CA ASN A 126 27.71 -0.61 -29.72
C ASN A 126 28.92 0.13 -29.13
N ARG A 127 29.21 -0.09 -27.85
CA ARG A 127 30.33 0.51 -27.12
C ARG A 127 31.25 -0.59 -26.56
N GLY A 128 31.85 -1.35 -27.46
CA GLY A 128 32.82 -2.39 -27.12
C GLY A 128 32.16 -3.65 -26.58
N ARG A 129 32.18 -3.86 -25.24
CA ARG A 129 31.53 -5.02 -24.60
C ARG A 129 30.05 -4.79 -24.33
N ASP A 130 29.62 -3.53 -24.28
CA ASP A 130 28.24 -3.16 -23.97
C ASP A 130 27.55 -2.64 -25.22
N THR A 131 26.28 -3.02 -25.41
CA THR A 131 25.37 -2.36 -26.33
C THR A 131 24.43 -1.47 -25.53
N ILE A 132 24.26 -0.22 -25.96
CA ILE A 132 23.32 0.73 -25.39
C ILE A 132 22.20 0.93 -26.40
N VAL A 133 20.98 0.61 -25.97
CA VAL A 133 19.77 1.00 -26.67
C VAL A 133 19.30 2.28 -26.01
N TRP A 134 19.10 3.32 -26.80
CA TRP A 134 18.71 4.64 -26.33
C TRP A 134 17.43 5.08 -27.03
N ARG A 135 16.50 5.63 -26.25
CA ARG A 135 15.29 6.28 -26.72
C ARG A 135 15.24 7.72 -26.22
N GLU A 136 14.92 8.64 -27.10
CA GLU A 136 14.66 10.04 -26.78
C GLU A 136 13.17 10.35 -26.97
N LEU A 137 12.58 11.00 -25.98
CA LEU A 137 11.29 11.68 -26.06
C LEU A 137 11.44 13.10 -25.51
N GLU A 138 10.44 13.94 -25.76
CA GLU A 138 10.41 15.29 -25.21
C GLU A 138 10.54 15.25 -23.68
N GLY A 139 11.58 15.92 -23.16
CA GLY A 139 11.86 16.01 -21.72
C GLY A 139 12.47 14.77 -21.06
N MET A 140 12.74 13.67 -21.78
CA MET A 140 13.13 12.41 -21.15
C MET A 140 13.97 11.51 -22.07
N SER A 141 14.93 10.79 -21.47
CA SER A 141 15.71 9.77 -22.16
C SER A 141 15.73 8.47 -21.38
N SER A 142 15.49 7.35 -22.06
CA SER A 142 15.55 6.01 -21.48
C SER A 142 16.60 5.16 -22.17
N PHE A 143 17.18 4.24 -21.41
CA PHE A 143 18.32 3.44 -21.85
C PHE A 143 18.14 1.98 -21.44
N VAL A 144 18.58 1.07 -22.32
CA VAL A 144 18.87 -0.31 -21.98
C VAL A 144 20.35 -0.57 -22.27
N LYS A 145 21.16 -0.70 -21.22
CA LYS A 145 22.55 -1.15 -21.33
C LYS A 145 22.55 -2.66 -21.19
N VAL A 146 23.15 -3.38 -22.14
CA VAL A 146 23.36 -4.82 -22.04
C VAL A 146 24.82 -5.14 -22.33
N ASN A 147 25.41 -6.06 -21.58
CA ASN A 147 26.74 -6.59 -21.87
C ASN A 147 26.73 -7.55 -23.08
N GLY A 148 25.84 -7.39 -24.06
CA GLY A 148 25.60 -8.33 -25.13
C GLY A 148 25.25 -7.61 -26.42
N LYS A 149 24.58 -8.32 -27.34
CA LYS A 149 23.98 -7.70 -28.52
C LYS A 149 22.54 -7.29 -28.20
N ALA A 150 22.11 -6.17 -28.77
CA ALA A 150 20.71 -5.78 -28.75
C ALA A 150 20.19 -5.59 -30.18
N THR A 151 18.99 -6.07 -30.47
CA THR A 151 18.28 -5.80 -31.72
C THR A 151 16.83 -5.40 -31.43
N SER A 152 16.32 -4.43 -32.17
CA SER A 152 14.91 -4.02 -32.11
C SER A 152 14.21 -4.60 -33.33
N GLU A 153 13.25 -5.49 -33.13
CA GLU A 153 12.51 -6.19 -34.19
C GLU A 153 11.01 -6.18 -33.86
N GLY A 154 10.21 -5.46 -34.68
CA GLY A 154 8.80 -5.22 -34.39
C GLY A 154 8.60 -4.61 -33.01
N ASP A 155 7.70 -5.18 -32.23
CA ASP A 155 7.38 -4.73 -30.86
C ASP A 155 8.39 -5.20 -29.81
N TRP A 156 9.51 -5.81 -30.19
CA TRP A 156 10.42 -6.45 -29.22
C TRP A 156 11.84 -5.91 -29.28
N LEU A 157 12.37 -5.60 -28.11
CA LEU A 157 13.80 -5.38 -27.90
C LEU A 157 14.42 -6.69 -27.43
N LYS A 158 15.28 -7.28 -28.24
CA LYS A 158 15.93 -8.58 -27.98
C LYS A 158 17.35 -8.35 -27.50
N LEU A 159 17.68 -8.90 -26.34
CA LEU A 159 18.99 -8.84 -25.71
C LEU A 159 19.63 -10.23 -25.74
N GLY A 160 20.78 -10.37 -26.40
CA GLY A 160 21.40 -11.66 -26.68
C GLY A 160 22.83 -11.80 -26.17
N ARG A 161 23.14 -12.90 -25.48
CA ARG A 161 24.50 -13.27 -25.04
C ARG A 161 24.63 -14.78 -24.78
N ARG A 162 25.85 -15.31 -24.84
CA ARG A 162 26.20 -16.65 -24.36
C ARG A 162 26.89 -16.53 -22.99
N GLY A 163 26.58 -17.42 -22.05
CA GLY A 163 27.10 -17.35 -20.68
C GLY A 163 26.23 -16.47 -19.79
N THR A 164 26.80 -15.42 -19.22
CA THR A 164 26.07 -14.47 -18.36
C THR A 164 25.61 -13.26 -19.15
N LEU A 165 24.31 -13.01 -19.21
CA LEU A 165 23.72 -11.76 -19.71
C LEU A 165 23.43 -10.83 -18.53
N GLU A 166 23.87 -9.58 -18.62
CA GLU A 166 23.50 -8.52 -17.69
C GLU A 166 22.90 -7.35 -18.46
N ALA A 167 21.78 -6.86 -17.97
CA ALA A 167 21.07 -5.72 -18.55
C ALA A 167 20.62 -4.74 -17.47
N VAL A 168 20.64 -3.45 -17.79
CA VAL A 168 20.12 -2.37 -16.95
C VAL A 168 19.12 -1.57 -17.79
N ILE A 169 17.87 -1.52 -17.33
CA ILE A 169 16.81 -0.66 -17.87
C ILE A 169 16.75 0.59 -17.01
N ALA A 170 16.99 1.77 -17.57
CA ALA A 170 17.13 3.02 -16.80
C ALA A 170 16.42 4.21 -17.45
N LEU A 171 15.97 5.14 -16.61
CA LEU A 171 15.74 6.53 -17.01
C LEU A 171 16.99 7.35 -16.73
N GLY A 172 17.45 8.08 -17.74
CA GLY A 172 18.77 8.69 -17.74
C GLY A 172 19.88 7.67 -17.96
N ARG A 173 21.11 8.19 -18.17
CA ARG A 173 22.25 7.34 -18.54
C ARG A 173 22.59 6.36 -17.41
N PRO A 174 22.69 5.06 -17.70
CA PRO A 174 23.06 4.07 -16.70
C PRO A 174 24.53 4.22 -16.30
N GLY A 175 24.83 3.80 -15.09
CA GLY A 175 26.19 3.78 -14.55
C GLY A 175 27.12 2.78 -15.24
N LYS A 176 28.39 2.77 -14.81
CA LYS A 176 29.39 1.79 -15.28
C LYS A 176 29.30 0.46 -14.54
N GLU A 177 28.66 0.48 -13.39
CA GLU A 177 28.48 -0.62 -12.46
C GLU A 177 27.66 -1.76 -13.10
N GLY A 178 27.87 -2.96 -12.58
CA GLY A 178 27.20 -4.20 -12.98
C GLY A 178 26.26 -4.73 -11.89
N TYR A 179 25.65 -5.88 -12.14
CA TYR A 179 24.60 -6.44 -11.29
C TYR A 179 25.00 -6.58 -9.81
N GLU A 180 26.20 -7.12 -9.55
CA GLU A 180 26.68 -7.38 -8.18
C GLU A 180 26.81 -6.10 -7.34
N GLN A 181 27.27 -4.99 -7.94
CA GLN A 181 27.39 -3.74 -7.20
C GLN A 181 26.00 -3.22 -6.80
N TYR A 182 25.03 -3.27 -7.72
CA TYR A 182 23.66 -2.83 -7.40
C TYR A 182 22.96 -3.74 -6.38
N LEU A 183 23.30 -5.03 -6.35
CA LEU A 183 22.85 -5.94 -5.29
C LEU A 183 23.41 -5.52 -3.94
N LEU A 184 24.72 -5.21 -3.86
CA LEU A 184 25.35 -4.71 -2.64
C LEU A 184 24.72 -3.39 -2.18
N ASP A 185 24.45 -2.45 -3.10
CA ASP A 185 23.80 -1.18 -2.80
C ASP A 185 22.39 -1.39 -2.22
N ARG A 186 21.63 -2.34 -2.79
CA ARG A 186 20.31 -2.74 -2.30
C ARG A 186 20.37 -3.40 -0.93
N GLU A 187 21.31 -4.30 -0.70
CA GLU A 187 21.50 -4.93 0.61
C GLU A 187 21.92 -3.93 1.68
N GLU A 188 22.79 -2.97 1.35
CA GLU A 188 23.16 -1.90 2.27
C GLU A 188 21.96 -1.01 2.60
N HIS A 189 21.18 -0.64 1.60
CA HIS A 189 19.94 0.09 1.81
C HIS A 189 18.98 -0.67 2.74
N ASN A 190 18.75 -1.96 2.47
CA ASN A 190 17.88 -2.80 3.29
C ASN A 190 18.36 -2.90 4.74
N ARG A 191 19.67 -3.02 4.97
CA ARG A 191 20.28 -3.06 6.33
C ARG A 191 20.04 -1.80 7.16
N ARG A 192 19.75 -0.65 6.54
CA ARG A 192 19.41 0.59 7.26
C ARG A 192 18.00 0.56 7.86
N TYR A 193 17.08 -0.19 7.25
CA TYR A 193 15.66 -0.14 7.60
C TYR A 193 15.09 -1.45 8.15
N LEU A 194 15.67 -2.59 7.77
CA LEU A 194 15.19 -3.92 8.13
C LEU A 194 16.07 -4.56 9.20
N PRO A 195 15.48 -5.29 10.16
CA PRO A 195 16.24 -6.13 11.07
C PRO A 195 16.86 -7.33 10.31
N PRO A 196 17.72 -8.14 10.96
CA PRO A 196 18.14 -9.42 10.40
C PRO A 196 16.94 -10.26 9.95
N PHE A 197 17.10 -10.98 8.83
CA PHE A 197 16.01 -11.74 8.20
C PHE A 197 15.36 -12.70 9.20
N GLN A 198 14.04 -12.61 9.28
CA GLN A 198 13.17 -13.50 10.04
C GLN A 198 11.95 -13.78 9.19
N ASP A 199 11.61 -15.04 8.98
CA ASP A 199 10.47 -15.41 8.15
C ASP A 199 9.16 -15.25 8.92
N THR A 200 8.74 -13.99 9.11
CA THR A 200 7.63 -13.58 9.97
C THR A 200 6.82 -12.48 9.32
N ILE A 201 5.55 -12.33 9.72
CA ILE A 201 4.70 -11.24 9.23
C ILE A 201 5.34 -9.86 9.46
N PRO A 202 5.86 -9.50 10.66
CA PRO A 202 6.47 -8.18 10.86
C PRO A 202 7.65 -7.90 9.92
N PHE A 203 8.51 -8.90 9.67
CA PHE A 203 9.63 -8.72 8.73
C PHE A 203 9.13 -8.45 7.31
N TRP A 204 8.22 -9.28 6.80
CA TRP A 204 7.70 -9.14 5.45
C TRP A 204 6.87 -7.87 5.26
N ALA A 205 6.10 -7.47 6.28
CA ALA A 205 5.37 -6.21 6.28
C ALA A 205 6.31 -4.99 6.23
N ARG A 206 7.43 -5.01 6.97
CA ARG A 206 8.48 -3.98 6.89
C ARG A 206 9.12 -3.97 5.49
N ALA A 207 9.51 -5.13 4.98
CA ALA A 207 10.13 -5.24 3.67
C ALA A 207 9.22 -4.73 2.55
N GLY A 208 7.95 -5.15 2.53
CA GLY A 208 6.95 -4.68 1.58
C GLY A 208 6.72 -3.17 1.66
N ALA A 209 6.57 -2.61 2.87
CA ALA A 209 6.40 -1.16 3.04
C ALA A 209 7.62 -0.36 2.53
N LEU A 210 8.84 -0.85 2.77
CA LEU A 210 10.06 -0.23 2.24
C LEU A 210 10.08 -0.22 0.70
N GLU A 211 9.61 -1.30 0.08
CA GLU A 211 9.51 -1.43 -1.38
C GLU A 211 8.39 -0.58 -1.99
N LEU A 212 7.40 -0.18 -1.19
CA LEU A 212 6.30 0.71 -1.56
C LEU A 212 6.54 2.18 -1.16
N PHE A 213 7.73 2.56 -0.70
CA PHE A 213 8.08 3.98 -0.53
C PHE A 213 8.54 4.57 -1.86
N PHE A 214 7.69 5.33 -2.55
CA PHE A 214 8.01 5.91 -3.87
C PHE A 214 8.45 7.36 -3.78
N GLU A 215 9.38 7.74 -4.66
CA GLU A 215 9.97 9.08 -4.76
C GLU A 215 9.89 9.59 -6.19
N ARG A 216 9.43 10.82 -6.38
CA ARG A 216 9.30 11.52 -7.66
C ARG A 216 9.69 12.98 -7.45
N ASP A 217 9.91 13.70 -8.54
CA ASP A 217 10.30 15.11 -8.46
C ASP A 217 9.20 15.97 -7.81
N VAL A 218 7.94 15.53 -7.92
CA VAL A 218 6.79 16.21 -7.31
C VAL A 218 6.57 15.86 -5.83
N GLY A 219 7.12 14.77 -5.31
CA GLY A 219 6.80 14.27 -3.97
C GLY A 219 7.34 12.89 -3.64
N CYS A 220 7.24 12.47 -2.38
CA CYS A 220 7.66 11.13 -1.94
C CYS A 220 6.84 10.62 -0.75
N GLY A 221 6.65 9.32 -0.65
CA GLY A 221 5.84 8.71 0.40
C GLY A 221 5.50 7.25 0.11
N PHE A 222 4.92 6.57 1.09
CA PHE A 222 4.36 5.24 0.89
C PHE A 222 3.16 5.29 -0.07
N VAL A 223 3.15 4.40 -1.07
CA VAL A 223 1.99 4.15 -1.93
C VAL A 223 1.14 3.03 -1.36
N ALA A 224 -0.13 2.95 -1.74
CA ALA A 224 -1.07 1.97 -1.18
C ALA A 224 -0.70 0.51 -1.54
N GLY A 225 -0.43 0.20 -2.80
CA GLY A 225 -0.08 -1.17 -3.21
C GLY A 225 0.34 -1.31 -4.68
N LEU A 226 0.79 -2.51 -5.06
CA LEU A 226 1.07 -2.84 -6.47
C LEU A 226 0.04 -3.83 -7.01
N GLY A 227 -0.42 -3.54 -8.23
CA GLY A 227 -1.58 -4.13 -8.87
C GLY A 227 -2.52 -3.02 -9.33
N GLU A 228 -2.96 -2.20 -8.38
CA GLU A 228 -4.01 -1.19 -8.61
C GLU A 228 -3.65 0.22 -8.14
N PHE A 229 -3.02 0.34 -6.96
CA PHE A 229 -2.85 1.64 -6.29
C PHE A 229 -1.39 2.03 -6.00
N PRO A 230 -0.52 2.17 -7.02
CA PRO A 230 0.84 2.72 -6.84
C PRO A 230 0.81 4.25 -6.64
N TRP A 231 -0.16 4.74 -5.87
CA TRP A 231 -0.50 6.14 -5.63
C TRP A 231 -0.32 6.48 -4.15
N TRP A 232 -0.07 7.75 -3.84
CA TRP A 232 -0.08 8.21 -2.45
C TRP A 232 -1.53 8.37 -2.01
N PHE A 233 -1.95 7.52 -1.08
CA PHE A 233 -3.34 7.39 -0.66
C PHE A 233 -3.48 7.80 0.81
N GLY A 234 -4.53 8.56 1.14
CA GLY A 234 -4.76 9.15 2.45
C GLY A 234 -4.86 8.08 3.54
N ILE A 235 -5.91 7.27 3.49
CA ILE A 235 -6.15 6.25 4.53
C ILE A 235 -5.08 5.16 4.60
N ASP A 236 -4.59 4.67 3.45
CA ASP A 236 -3.51 3.66 3.42
C ASP A 236 -2.24 4.21 4.03
N GLY A 237 -1.87 5.44 3.65
CA GLY A 237 -0.72 6.14 4.22
C GLY A 237 -0.81 6.24 5.74
N VAL A 238 -2.01 6.46 6.29
CA VAL A 238 -2.24 6.46 7.74
C VAL A 238 -1.91 5.11 8.36
N TYR A 239 -2.54 4.03 7.90
CA TYR A 239 -2.33 2.70 8.49
C TYR A 239 -0.90 2.18 8.30
N THR A 240 -0.30 2.43 7.13
CA THR A 240 1.11 2.13 6.88
C THR A 240 2.00 2.85 7.88
N CYS A 241 1.85 4.18 8.01
CA CYS A 241 2.71 4.97 8.87
C CYS A 241 2.54 4.66 10.35
N LEU A 242 1.30 4.41 10.82
CA LEU A 242 1.05 4.00 12.20
C LEU A 242 1.80 2.71 12.56
N GLY A 243 1.86 1.75 11.64
CA GLY A 243 2.63 0.51 11.80
C GLY A 243 4.16 0.71 11.83
N LEU A 244 4.65 1.83 11.31
CA LEU A 244 6.09 2.09 11.13
C LEU A 244 6.70 3.07 12.14
N LEU A 245 5.89 3.68 13.02
CA LEU A 245 6.34 4.69 14.00
C LEU A 245 7.46 4.19 14.93
N GLU A 246 7.49 2.89 15.23
CA GLU A 246 8.47 2.25 16.12
C GLU A 246 9.61 1.55 15.36
N THR A 247 9.78 1.88 14.07
CA THR A 247 10.77 1.25 13.19
C THR A 247 11.84 2.25 12.74
N PRO A 248 12.99 1.79 12.19
CA PRO A 248 13.97 2.68 11.57
C PRO A 248 13.43 3.50 10.38
N MET A 249 12.21 3.25 9.89
CA MET A 249 11.56 4.02 8.82
C MET A 249 10.86 5.30 9.32
N LEU A 250 11.05 5.70 10.58
CA LEU A 250 10.43 6.89 11.16
C LEU A 250 10.68 8.18 10.33
N GLU A 251 11.83 8.33 9.67
CA GLU A 251 12.06 9.45 8.76
C GLU A 251 11.15 9.39 7.52
N LEU A 252 10.93 8.19 6.96
CA LEU A 252 10.05 7.97 5.81
C LEU A 252 8.58 8.22 6.15
N VAL A 253 8.18 7.95 7.41
CA VAL A 253 6.86 8.34 7.93
C VAL A 253 6.70 9.86 7.88
N GLY A 254 7.68 10.62 8.37
CA GLY A 254 7.65 12.09 8.30
C GLY A 254 7.51 12.61 6.86
N LYS A 255 8.29 12.06 5.93
CA LYS A 255 8.21 12.40 4.49
C LYS A 255 6.82 12.12 3.91
N THR A 256 6.20 11.02 4.31
CA THR A 256 4.83 10.66 3.86
C THR A 256 3.81 11.65 4.40
N ILE A 257 3.91 12.03 5.68
CA ILE A 257 3.03 13.04 6.28
C ILE A 257 3.16 14.38 5.56
N ASP A 258 4.39 14.84 5.32
CA ASP A 258 4.67 16.11 4.62
C ASP A 258 4.10 16.09 3.19
N ASN A 259 4.23 14.96 2.49
CA ASN A 259 3.73 14.80 1.14
C ASN A 259 2.20 14.81 1.07
N LEU A 260 1.53 14.07 1.96
CA LEU A 260 0.08 14.09 2.06
C LEU A 260 -0.42 15.50 2.44
N ALA A 261 0.19 16.16 3.43
CA ALA A 261 -0.14 17.53 3.81
C ALA A 261 0.03 18.52 2.63
N LYS A 262 1.08 18.37 1.82
CA LYS A 262 1.31 19.20 0.63
C LYS A 262 0.17 19.08 -0.36
N PHE A 263 -0.23 17.87 -0.72
CA PHE A 263 -1.28 17.66 -1.73
C PHE A 263 -2.70 17.83 -1.19
N GLY A 264 -2.91 17.64 0.11
CA GLY A 264 -4.18 17.90 0.79
C GLY A 264 -4.32 19.32 1.35
N ASN A 265 -3.39 20.22 1.05
CA ASN A 265 -3.37 21.61 1.53
C ASN A 265 -3.53 21.73 3.07
N GLY A 266 -2.67 21.02 3.80
CA GLY A 266 -2.69 20.96 5.26
C GLY A 266 -3.70 19.97 5.84
N LEU A 267 -4.48 19.29 5.00
CA LEU A 267 -5.31 18.12 5.30
C LEU A 267 -4.76 16.89 4.54
N ALA A 268 -5.49 15.78 4.54
CA ALA A 268 -5.18 14.63 3.68
C ALA A 268 -5.90 14.73 2.32
N PRO A 269 -5.26 14.32 1.21
CA PRO A 269 -5.95 13.93 -0.01
C PRO A 269 -6.59 12.53 0.18
N HIS A 270 -7.50 12.13 -0.71
CA HIS A 270 -7.91 10.73 -0.80
C HIS A 270 -6.85 9.96 -1.58
N GLU A 271 -6.51 10.45 -2.76
CA GLU A 271 -5.52 9.82 -3.61
C GLU A 271 -4.84 10.80 -4.58
N VAL A 272 -3.53 10.62 -4.69
CA VAL A 272 -2.64 11.41 -5.53
C VAL A 272 -1.78 10.47 -6.35
N THR A 273 -1.85 10.60 -7.67
CA THR A 273 -0.96 9.82 -8.55
C THR A 273 0.49 10.19 -8.29
N THR A 274 1.42 9.30 -8.60
CA THR A 274 2.85 9.59 -8.46
C THR A 274 3.36 10.66 -9.46
N ALA A 275 2.53 11.04 -10.44
CA ALA A 275 2.76 12.23 -11.26
C ALA A 275 2.36 13.55 -10.57
N GLY A 276 1.73 13.49 -9.40
CA GLY A 276 1.32 14.66 -8.62
C GLY A 276 -0.10 15.17 -8.92
N ARG A 277 -0.88 14.41 -9.71
CA ARG A 277 -2.29 14.72 -9.96
C ARG A 277 -3.12 14.26 -8.76
N ILE A 278 -3.83 15.20 -8.13
CA ILE A 278 -4.86 14.89 -7.13
C ILE A 278 -6.04 14.27 -7.90
N TYR A 279 -6.29 12.99 -7.67
CA TYR A 279 -7.39 12.29 -8.31
C TYR A 279 -8.68 12.46 -7.51
N ALA A 280 -8.58 12.41 -6.17
CA ALA A 280 -9.70 12.71 -5.28
C ALA A 280 -9.23 13.40 -3.99
N TYR A 281 -10.08 14.29 -3.47
CA TYR A 281 -9.87 15.00 -2.21
C TYR A 281 -10.27 14.14 -1.01
N GLY A 282 -9.64 14.37 0.15
CA GLY A 282 -9.81 13.55 1.32
C GLY A 282 -11.24 13.54 1.87
N ARG A 283 -11.66 12.36 2.31
CA ARG A 283 -12.93 12.14 3.01
C ARG A 283 -12.82 12.54 4.48
N MET A 284 -13.96 12.64 5.17
CA MET A 284 -14.01 13.09 6.56
C MET A 284 -13.21 12.17 7.49
N ASN A 285 -13.31 10.85 7.32
CA ASN A 285 -12.50 9.89 8.08
C ASN A 285 -11.00 10.09 7.84
N GLU A 286 -10.58 10.33 6.60
CA GLU A 286 -9.17 10.48 6.22
C GLU A 286 -8.55 11.74 6.79
N ILE A 287 -9.28 12.86 6.75
CA ILE A 287 -8.84 14.12 7.33
C ILE A 287 -8.53 13.94 8.82
N ILE A 288 -9.40 13.25 9.56
CA ILE A 288 -9.25 13.04 10.99
C ILE A 288 -8.17 11.98 11.29
N ALA A 289 -8.15 10.87 10.54
CA ALA A 289 -7.16 9.80 10.69
C ALA A 289 -5.73 10.30 10.39
N PHE A 290 -5.59 11.18 9.39
CA PHE A 290 -4.33 11.83 9.07
C PHE A 290 -3.85 12.78 10.16
N ALA A 291 -4.74 13.60 10.72
CA ALA A 291 -4.42 14.43 11.87
C ALA A 291 -4.02 13.59 13.09
N TYR A 292 -4.67 12.44 13.31
CA TYR A 292 -4.25 11.48 14.32
C TYR A 292 -2.84 10.96 14.07
N LEU A 293 -2.50 10.56 12.84
CA LEU A 293 -1.14 10.16 12.50
C LEU A 293 -0.13 11.29 12.77
N ALA A 294 -0.44 12.52 12.34
CA ALA A 294 0.43 13.68 12.57
C ALA A 294 0.67 13.92 14.06
N LEU A 295 -0.37 13.78 14.88
CA LEU A 295 -0.26 13.81 16.35
C LEU A 295 0.64 12.69 16.88
N LYS A 296 0.42 11.44 16.47
CA LYS A 296 1.28 10.32 16.91
C LYS A 296 2.74 10.54 16.53
N TYR A 297 2.99 11.08 15.33
CA TYR A 297 4.33 11.44 14.88
C TYR A 297 4.93 12.59 15.71
N ALA A 298 4.15 13.63 16.02
CA ALA A 298 4.56 14.73 16.89
C ALA A 298 4.94 14.23 18.29
N VAL A 299 4.11 13.35 18.88
CA VAL A 299 4.38 12.71 20.17
C VAL A 299 5.67 11.91 20.11
N LYS A 300 5.85 11.10 19.06
CA LYS A 300 7.02 10.23 18.90
C LYS A 300 8.32 11.01 18.73
N THR A 301 8.29 12.11 18.00
CA THR A 301 9.49 12.87 17.59
C THR A 301 9.70 14.16 18.37
N SER A 302 8.75 14.55 19.22
CA SER A 302 8.68 15.86 19.88
C SER A 302 8.62 17.07 18.91
N LYS A 303 8.32 16.84 17.62
CA LYS A 303 8.16 17.87 16.60
C LYS A 303 6.77 18.49 16.66
N LYS A 304 6.61 19.53 17.49
CA LYS A 304 5.31 20.17 17.74
C LYS A 304 4.74 20.91 16.53
N GLU A 305 5.55 21.23 15.53
CA GLU A 305 5.10 21.84 14.28
C GLU A 305 4.00 21.01 13.56
N TYR A 306 4.01 19.69 13.72
CA TYR A 306 2.96 18.80 13.17
C TYR A 306 1.58 18.97 13.84
N LEU A 307 1.50 19.64 14.99
CA LEU A 307 0.21 20.00 15.61
C LEU A 307 -0.57 21.01 14.77
N GLU A 308 0.07 21.73 13.83
CA GLU A 308 -0.64 22.57 12.88
C GLU A 308 -1.61 21.75 12.00
N LEU A 309 -1.23 20.52 11.61
CA LEU A 309 -2.11 19.63 10.85
C LEU A 309 -3.33 19.18 11.68
N VAL A 310 -3.15 19.03 13.00
CA VAL A 310 -4.23 18.73 13.94
C VAL A 310 -5.18 19.92 14.06
N ASP A 311 -4.65 21.14 14.17
CA ASP A 311 -5.45 22.35 14.19
C ASP A 311 -6.23 22.56 12.88
N ASN A 312 -5.61 22.29 11.72
CA ASN A 312 -6.28 22.36 10.42
C ASN A 312 -7.47 21.40 10.34
N ALA A 313 -7.29 20.16 10.80
CA ALA A 313 -8.37 19.19 10.85
C ALA A 313 -9.49 19.62 11.80
N PHE A 314 -9.18 20.16 12.98
CA PHE A 314 -10.21 20.72 13.87
C PHE A 314 -10.98 21.87 13.25
N SER A 315 -10.29 22.80 12.57
CA SER A 315 -10.94 23.88 11.84
C SER A 315 -11.89 23.35 10.76
N HIS A 316 -11.47 22.34 10.00
CA HIS A 316 -12.33 21.67 9.01
C HIS A 316 -13.54 20.98 9.67
N VAL A 317 -13.31 20.15 10.68
CA VAL A 317 -14.34 19.39 11.40
C VAL A 317 -15.36 20.32 12.04
N SER A 318 -14.95 21.44 12.61
CA SER A 318 -15.84 22.40 13.28
C SER A 318 -16.94 22.95 12.36
N GLY A 319 -16.65 23.07 11.05
CA GLY A 319 -17.62 23.48 10.04
C GLY A 319 -18.58 22.37 9.60
N HIS A 320 -18.33 21.12 9.98
CA HIS A 320 -19.04 19.93 9.51
C HIS A 320 -19.53 19.03 10.66
N LEU A 321 -19.77 19.60 11.84
CA LEU A 321 -20.36 18.83 12.94
C LEU A 321 -21.87 18.68 12.79
N SER A 322 -22.39 17.49 13.10
CA SER A 322 -23.84 17.25 13.25
C SER A 322 -24.37 17.92 14.53
N ARG A 323 -25.70 17.94 14.71
CA ARG A 323 -26.32 18.40 15.97
C ARG A 323 -25.85 17.62 17.20
N LYS A 324 -25.45 16.35 17.01
CA LYS A 324 -24.87 15.50 18.06
C LYS A 324 -23.36 15.67 18.21
N LEU A 325 -22.76 16.60 17.46
CA LEU A 325 -21.33 16.95 17.51
C LEU A 325 -20.40 15.84 17.01
N TYR A 326 -20.90 14.98 16.11
CA TYR A 326 -20.07 14.04 15.35
C TYR A 326 -19.77 14.60 13.95
N PRO A 327 -18.56 14.33 13.40
CA PRO A 327 -18.15 14.81 12.09
C PRO A 327 -19.03 14.20 10.99
N GLN A 328 -19.54 15.05 10.11
CA GLN A 328 -20.38 14.65 8.99
C GLN A 328 -19.56 14.39 7.73
N GLY A 329 -19.97 13.40 6.94
CA GLY A 329 -19.36 13.11 5.65
C GLY A 329 -18.97 11.64 5.47
N GLU A 330 -18.31 11.40 4.34
CA GLU A 330 -17.91 10.06 3.92
C GLU A 330 -16.81 9.46 4.79
N GLY A 331 -16.81 8.13 4.85
CA GLY A 331 -15.88 7.32 5.63
C GLY A 331 -15.15 6.30 4.76
N ILE A 332 -14.56 5.31 5.42
CA ILE A 332 -13.86 4.21 4.73
C ILE A 332 -14.81 3.25 4.01
N VAL A 333 -16.06 3.18 4.46
CA VAL A 333 -17.13 2.41 3.82
C VAL A 333 -18.22 3.32 3.28
N GLU A 334 -18.86 2.86 2.22
CA GLU A 334 -20.00 3.53 1.61
C GLU A 334 -21.29 3.07 2.28
N VAL A 335 -21.95 3.99 2.98
CA VAL A 335 -23.23 3.74 3.62
C VAL A 335 -24.32 4.48 2.84
N PRO A 336 -25.33 3.79 2.27
CA PRO A 336 -26.30 4.41 1.37
C PRO A 336 -27.38 5.17 2.14
N ILE A 337 -26.97 6.26 2.79
CA ILE A 337 -27.82 7.17 3.54
C ILE A 337 -27.81 8.52 2.84
N SER A 338 -29.00 9.10 2.71
CA SER A 338 -29.17 10.44 2.13
C SER A 338 -29.21 11.50 3.23
N GLY A 339 -28.74 12.71 2.89
CA GLY A 339 -28.77 13.87 3.78
C GLY A 339 -27.58 13.94 4.74
N GLU A 340 -27.78 14.65 5.85
CA GLU A 340 -26.78 14.85 6.89
C GLU A 340 -26.59 13.60 7.76
N PHE A 341 -25.41 13.00 7.71
CA PHE A 341 -25.05 11.85 8.53
C PHE A 341 -23.59 11.91 9.01
N ALA A 342 -23.32 11.22 10.10
CA ALA A 342 -21.98 10.93 10.61
C ALA A 342 -21.74 9.42 10.57
N LEU A 343 -20.51 9.00 10.28
CA LEU A 343 -20.11 7.59 10.28
C LEU A 343 -19.30 7.23 11.52
N LEU A 344 -19.44 5.98 11.95
CA LEU A 344 -18.84 5.47 13.18
C LEU A 344 -17.31 5.56 13.15
N ASP A 345 -16.69 5.24 12.02
CA ASP A 345 -15.23 5.28 11.84
C ASP A 345 -14.67 6.69 12.02
N SER A 346 -15.30 7.70 11.41
CA SER A 346 -14.94 9.12 11.54
C SER A 346 -15.05 9.60 12.99
N ALA A 347 -16.13 9.21 13.68
CA ALA A 347 -16.31 9.51 15.09
C ALA A 347 -15.26 8.82 15.97
N CYS A 348 -14.92 7.55 15.68
CA CYS A 348 -13.88 6.82 16.40
C CYS A 348 -12.50 7.45 16.23
N TRP A 349 -12.12 7.84 15.00
CA TRP A 349 -10.86 8.53 14.75
C TRP A 349 -10.76 9.84 15.54
N LEU A 350 -11.83 10.65 15.56
CA LEU A 350 -11.84 11.91 16.29
C LEU A 350 -11.71 11.67 17.79
N TYR A 351 -12.43 10.67 18.32
CA TYR A 351 -12.35 10.32 19.72
C TYR A 351 -10.94 9.87 20.12
N SER A 352 -10.32 9.00 19.31
CA SER A 352 -8.96 8.53 19.52
C SER A 352 -7.95 9.67 19.52
N MET A 353 -8.09 10.63 18.59
CA MET A 353 -7.25 11.83 18.55
C MET A 353 -7.43 12.70 19.80
N LEU A 354 -8.66 12.91 20.26
CA LEU A 354 -8.92 13.68 21.47
C LEU A 354 -8.32 13.02 22.73
N LYS A 355 -8.42 11.68 22.83
CA LYS A 355 -7.81 10.92 23.93
C LYS A 355 -6.29 10.97 23.87
N GLU A 356 -5.69 10.79 22.69
CA GLU A 356 -4.23 10.90 22.51
C GLU A 356 -3.73 12.30 22.87
N LEU A 357 -4.44 13.37 22.48
CA LEU A 357 -4.09 14.75 22.85
C LEU A 357 -4.06 14.96 24.36
N ARG A 358 -5.02 14.36 25.08
CA ARG A 358 -5.07 14.38 26.55
C ARG A 358 -3.93 13.57 27.14
N ASP A 359 -3.78 12.31 26.71
CA ASP A 359 -2.85 11.34 27.32
C ASP A 359 -1.38 11.71 27.05
N SER A 360 -1.09 12.33 25.89
CA SER A 360 0.23 12.88 25.55
C SER A 360 0.48 14.30 26.10
N ASN A 361 -0.54 14.93 26.71
CA ASN A 361 -0.49 16.31 27.19
C ASN A 361 -0.16 17.36 26.08
N MET A 362 -0.47 17.05 24.82
CA MET A 362 -0.30 17.95 23.67
C MET A 362 -1.50 18.86 23.42
N MET A 363 -2.66 18.59 24.03
CA MET A 363 -3.86 19.41 23.85
C MET A 363 -3.65 20.90 24.14
N LYS A 364 -2.81 21.23 25.14
CA LYS A 364 -2.49 22.61 25.54
C LYS A 364 -1.70 23.41 24.49
N ASP A 365 -1.03 22.70 23.58
CA ASP A 365 -0.21 23.30 22.53
C ASP A 365 -1.03 23.61 21.26
N LEU A 366 -2.31 23.22 21.22
CA LEU A 366 -3.21 23.49 20.10
C LEU A 366 -3.80 24.90 20.14
N LYS A 367 -3.96 25.51 18.95
CA LYS A 367 -4.73 26.75 18.79
C LYS A 367 -6.21 26.54 19.17
N ASN A 368 -6.75 25.37 18.84
CA ASN A 368 -8.15 25.00 19.14
C ASN A 368 -8.32 24.17 20.43
N SER A 369 -7.42 24.35 21.42
CA SER A 369 -7.39 23.54 22.65
C SER A 369 -8.71 23.51 23.43
N GLN A 370 -9.41 24.63 23.56
CA GLN A 370 -10.70 24.70 24.27
C GLN A 370 -11.80 23.89 23.56
N PHE A 371 -11.83 23.95 22.22
CA PHE A 371 -12.78 23.18 21.42
C PHE A 371 -12.50 21.69 21.53
N ALA A 372 -11.22 21.28 21.46
CA ALA A 372 -10.82 19.89 21.66
C ALA A 372 -11.22 19.37 23.05
N ALA A 373 -10.94 20.13 24.12
CA ALA A 373 -11.31 19.74 25.48
C ALA A 373 -12.84 19.57 25.63
N TRP A 374 -13.61 20.51 25.10
CA TRP A 374 -15.08 20.45 25.12
C TRP A 374 -15.63 19.24 24.34
N LEU A 375 -15.09 18.95 23.15
CA LEU A 375 -15.47 17.76 22.39
C LEU A 375 -15.12 16.47 23.13
N LEU A 376 -13.95 16.40 23.77
CA LEU A 376 -13.56 15.21 24.54
C LEU A 376 -14.54 14.94 25.68
N GLU A 377 -14.93 15.96 26.46
CA GLU A 377 -15.93 15.81 27.52
C GLU A 377 -17.28 15.34 26.98
N LYS A 378 -17.68 15.83 25.80
CA LYS A 378 -18.91 15.40 25.12
C LYS A 378 -18.83 13.92 24.76
N TYR A 379 -17.74 13.50 24.15
CA TYR A 379 -17.53 12.12 23.70
C TYR A 379 -17.44 11.15 24.87
N ASP A 380 -16.71 11.49 25.94
CA ASP A 380 -16.60 10.69 27.17
C ASP A 380 -17.99 10.39 27.77
N ARG A 381 -18.93 11.34 27.69
CA ARG A 381 -20.29 11.19 28.23
C ARG A 381 -21.26 10.51 27.28
N GLU A 382 -21.19 10.81 25.98
CA GLU A 382 -22.29 10.56 25.05
C GLU A 382 -21.97 9.55 23.94
N PHE A 383 -20.70 9.29 23.63
CA PHE A 383 -20.32 8.41 22.53
C PHE A 383 -21.01 7.04 22.59
N LEU A 384 -20.86 6.34 23.72
CA LEU A 384 -21.48 5.02 23.88
C LEU A 384 -23.02 5.10 23.86
N LYS A 385 -23.60 6.15 24.45
CA LYS A 385 -25.06 6.34 24.51
C LYS A 385 -25.66 6.57 23.12
N ASP A 386 -24.96 7.31 22.27
CA ASP A 386 -25.45 7.68 20.94
C ASP A 386 -25.23 6.57 19.91
N TRP A 387 -24.06 5.92 19.95
CA TRP A 387 -23.64 4.99 18.91
C TRP A 387 -24.00 3.53 19.21
N TYR A 388 -24.13 3.13 20.48
CA TYR A 388 -24.39 1.72 20.84
C TYR A 388 -25.90 1.43 20.89
N GLY A 389 -26.36 0.63 19.92
CA GLY A 389 -27.74 0.22 19.79
C GLY A 389 -28.21 -0.71 20.92
N LYS A 390 -29.51 -0.69 21.19
CA LYS A 390 -30.15 -1.53 22.22
C LYS A 390 -30.03 -3.03 21.95
N ASP A 391 -29.83 -3.40 20.70
CA ASP A 391 -29.63 -4.78 20.28
C ASP A 391 -28.20 -5.27 20.60
N GLY A 392 -27.27 -4.38 20.93
CA GLY A 392 -25.89 -4.69 21.31
C GLY A 392 -24.88 -4.59 20.17
N LEU A 393 -25.22 -3.91 19.07
CA LEU A 393 -24.31 -3.52 17.99
C LEU A 393 -24.15 -2.00 17.95
N PHE A 394 -23.09 -1.51 17.32
CA PHE A 394 -23.01 -0.07 17.01
C PHE A 394 -23.86 0.27 15.80
N TYR A 395 -24.29 1.51 15.68
CA TYR A 395 -24.78 2.05 14.43
C TYR A 395 -23.58 2.35 13.51
N ASP A 396 -23.66 1.95 12.25
CA ASP A 396 -22.67 2.30 11.23
C ASP A 396 -22.73 3.80 10.90
N ALA A 397 -23.95 4.37 10.97
CA ALA A 397 -24.21 5.77 10.72
C ALA A 397 -25.23 6.37 11.69
N LEU A 398 -25.02 7.63 12.07
CA LEU A 398 -25.99 8.44 12.80
C LEU A 398 -26.54 9.54 11.90
N THR A 399 -27.85 9.67 11.89
CA THR A 399 -28.56 10.88 11.41
C THR A 399 -29.07 11.67 12.62
N GLU A 400 -29.72 12.80 12.37
CA GLU A 400 -30.38 13.56 13.43
C GLU A 400 -31.41 12.72 14.21
N LYS A 401 -32.15 11.85 13.52
CA LYS A 401 -33.35 11.19 14.06
C LYS A 401 -33.13 9.72 14.43
N SER A 402 -32.18 9.04 13.79
CA SER A 402 -31.98 7.61 13.97
C SER A 402 -30.51 7.22 13.85
N GLY A 403 -30.16 6.11 14.50
CA GLY A 403 -28.97 5.33 14.16
C GLY A 403 -29.34 4.22 13.18
N ASN A 404 -28.45 3.97 12.24
CA ASN A 404 -28.63 2.99 11.16
C ASN A 404 -27.52 1.94 11.26
N PHE A 405 -27.91 0.67 11.26
CA PHE A 405 -27.02 -0.47 11.21
C PHE A 405 -27.11 -1.12 9.83
N GLU A 406 -25.96 -1.29 9.21
CA GLU A 406 -25.77 -1.73 7.83
C GLU A 406 -24.77 -2.89 7.73
N GLY A 407 -24.19 -3.29 8.86
CA GLY A 407 -23.43 -4.52 8.98
C GLY A 407 -22.00 -4.45 8.47
N HIS A 408 -21.45 -3.24 8.27
CA HIS A 408 -20.09 -3.04 7.79
C HIS A 408 -19.05 -3.42 8.86
N PHE A 409 -17.83 -3.71 8.41
CA PHE A 409 -16.71 -4.01 9.31
C PHE A 409 -16.40 -2.88 10.29
N ILE A 410 -16.85 -1.64 10.05
CA ILE A 410 -16.57 -0.48 10.89
C ILE A 410 -17.08 -0.64 12.34
N GLN A 411 -17.95 -1.62 12.60
CA GLN A 411 -18.28 -2.12 13.94
C GLN A 411 -17.04 -2.42 14.81
N ILE A 412 -15.90 -2.75 14.19
CA ILE A 412 -14.67 -3.09 14.90
C ILE A 412 -13.92 -1.87 15.43
N TYR A 413 -14.15 -0.67 14.89
CA TYR A 413 -13.37 0.54 15.21
C TYR A 413 -13.41 0.94 16.69
N PRO A 414 -14.57 0.97 17.37
CA PRO A 414 -14.60 1.26 18.81
C PRO A 414 -13.75 0.31 19.65
N LEU A 415 -13.59 -0.94 19.18
CA LEU A 415 -12.76 -1.95 19.84
C LEU A 415 -11.29 -1.75 19.50
N SER A 416 -10.91 -1.77 18.22
CA SER A 416 -9.50 -1.65 17.82
C SER A 416 -8.85 -0.39 18.40
N MET A 417 -9.61 0.70 18.52
CA MET A 417 -9.14 1.97 19.09
C MET A 417 -9.27 2.09 20.62
N GLY A 418 -9.76 1.07 21.33
CA GLY A 418 -9.85 1.08 22.80
C GLY A 418 -10.80 2.15 23.36
N LEU A 419 -11.93 2.39 22.68
CA LEU A 419 -12.88 3.46 23.02
C LEU A 419 -13.98 3.02 23.99
N ILE A 420 -14.08 1.72 24.28
CA ILE A 420 -15.18 1.16 25.07
C ILE A 420 -14.67 0.29 26.22
N ARG A 421 -15.53 0.05 27.21
CA ARG A 421 -15.22 -0.79 28.36
C ARG A 421 -15.09 -2.26 27.95
N ARG A 422 -14.21 -2.98 28.65
CA ARG A 422 -13.86 -4.37 28.35
C ARG A 422 -15.08 -5.28 28.22
N GLU A 423 -16.03 -5.20 29.15
CA GLU A 423 -17.20 -6.07 29.18
C GLU A 423 -18.14 -5.84 27.98
N ILE A 424 -18.16 -4.61 27.43
CA ILE A 424 -18.95 -4.29 26.24
C ILE A 424 -18.25 -4.85 25.00
N GLY A 425 -16.93 -4.67 24.89
CA GLY A 425 -16.16 -5.17 23.76
C GLY A 425 -16.15 -6.70 23.67
N GLU A 426 -16.02 -7.41 24.80
CA GLU A 426 -16.12 -8.88 24.86
C GLU A 426 -17.48 -9.37 24.32
N ARG A 427 -18.58 -8.74 24.75
CA ARG A 427 -19.93 -9.07 24.25
C ARG A 427 -20.10 -8.75 22.78
N LEU A 428 -19.54 -7.64 22.31
CA LEU A 428 -19.62 -7.23 20.92
C LEU A 428 -18.84 -8.18 20.01
N LEU A 429 -17.61 -8.58 20.35
CA LEU A 429 -16.86 -9.58 19.59
C LEU A 429 -17.62 -10.90 19.49
N ALA A 430 -18.15 -11.40 20.61
CA ALA A 430 -18.96 -12.62 20.61
C ALA A 430 -20.23 -12.48 19.74
N LYS A 431 -20.85 -11.29 19.73
CA LYS A 431 -22.01 -11.02 18.86
C LYS A 431 -21.61 -10.98 17.38
N MET A 432 -20.54 -10.27 17.03
CA MET A 432 -20.02 -10.18 15.66
C MET A 432 -19.66 -11.57 15.10
N GLU A 433 -19.06 -12.43 15.92
CA GLU A 433 -18.79 -13.82 15.58
C GLU A 433 -20.08 -14.60 15.31
N LYS A 434 -21.07 -14.50 16.21
CA LYS A 434 -22.36 -15.19 16.09
C LYS A 434 -23.15 -14.78 14.85
N ILE A 435 -23.08 -13.50 14.45
CA ILE A 435 -23.83 -12.98 13.29
C ILE A 435 -23.06 -13.09 11.97
N GLY A 436 -21.81 -13.58 12.01
CA GLY A 436 -21.06 -13.94 10.81
C GLY A 436 -20.16 -12.85 10.23
N ASN A 437 -19.78 -11.83 11.01
CA ASN A 437 -18.77 -10.85 10.56
C ASN A 437 -17.39 -11.50 10.34
N PHE A 438 -17.07 -12.54 11.11
CA PHE A 438 -15.79 -13.24 11.03
C PHE A 438 -15.94 -14.52 10.20
N LYS A 439 -15.27 -14.58 9.05
CA LYS A 439 -15.18 -15.78 8.20
C LYS A 439 -13.72 -16.23 8.11
N GLU A 440 -13.48 -17.39 7.52
CA GLU A 440 -12.15 -17.68 6.99
C GLU A 440 -12.05 -17.02 5.62
N PRO A 441 -10.99 -16.23 5.32
CA PRO A 441 -9.78 -16.05 6.13
C PRO A 441 -9.78 -14.88 7.14
N GLY A 442 -10.82 -14.05 7.23
CA GLY A 442 -10.78 -12.83 8.06
C GLY A 442 -12.11 -12.13 8.33
N LEU A 443 -12.04 -10.82 8.60
CA LEU A 443 -13.21 -9.95 8.77
C LEU A 443 -13.74 -9.55 7.38
N ILE A 444 -14.99 -9.90 7.09
CA ILE A 444 -15.66 -9.55 5.83
C ILE A 444 -15.96 -8.05 5.76
N HIS A 445 -16.13 -7.53 4.54
CA HIS A 445 -16.51 -6.13 4.31
C HIS A 445 -17.83 -5.77 4.99
N SER A 446 -18.88 -6.57 4.77
CA SER A 446 -20.21 -6.32 5.35
C SER A 446 -21.05 -7.58 5.43
N LEU A 447 -21.99 -7.61 6.39
CA LEU A 447 -22.99 -8.67 6.47
C LEU A 447 -23.91 -8.62 5.24
N PRO A 448 -24.42 -9.78 4.78
CA PRO A 448 -25.30 -9.87 3.60
C PRO A 448 -26.74 -9.42 3.90
N LEU A 449 -26.88 -8.20 4.43
CA LEU A 449 -28.17 -7.56 4.70
C LEU A 449 -28.73 -6.90 3.43
N LYS A 450 -27.85 -6.49 2.53
CA LYS A 450 -28.12 -5.92 1.22
C LYS A 450 -26.92 -6.13 0.32
N THR A 451 -27.14 -6.15 -0.99
CA THR A 451 -26.05 -6.29 -1.97
C THR A 451 -25.33 -4.96 -2.14
N PHE A 452 -24.01 -5.01 -2.10
CA PHE A 452 -23.15 -3.89 -2.47
C PHE A 452 -22.34 -4.30 -3.69
N GLU A 453 -22.30 -3.46 -4.72
CA GLU A 453 -21.53 -3.78 -5.93
C GLU A 453 -20.04 -3.91 -5.55
N ALA A 454 -19.44 -5.05 -5.91
CA ALA A 454 -18.00 -5.28 -5.71
C ALA A 454 -17.13 -4.32 -6.55
N GLY A 455 -17.72 -3.62 -7.52
CA GLY A 455 -17.00 -2.71 -8.41
C GLY A 455 -15.92 -3.45 -9.17
N ASP A 456 -14.71 -2.89 -9.18
CA ASP A 456 -13.58 -3.48 -9.88
C ASP A 456 -12.91 -4.64 -9.12
N TYR A 457 -13.35 -4.98 -7.90
CA TYR A 457 -12.85 -6.14 -7.14
C TYR A 457 -13.43 -7.48 -7.60
N GLY A 458 -14.28 -7.49 -8.63
CA GLY A 458 -14.78 -8.69 -9.29
C GLY A 458 -16.28 -8.66 -9.57
N GLU A 459 -16.77 -9.72 -10.22
CA GLU A 459 -18.21 -9.92 -10.41
C GLU A 459 -18.85 -10.38 -9.09
N GLY A 460 -19.80 -9.62 -8.55
CA GLY A 460 -20.62 -10.05 -7.43
C GLY A 460 -20.77 -9.03 -6.31
N ASP A 461 -21.00 -9.56 -5.10
CA ASP A 461 -21.34 -8.80 -3.91
C ASP A 461 -20.09 -8.56 -3.05
N LYS A 462 -19.83 -7.28 -2.72
CA LYS A 462 -18.70 -6.85 -1.91
C LYS A 462 -18.73 -7.44 -0.49
N ASN A 463 -19.91 -7.83 -0.01
CA ASN A 463 -20.15 -8.32 1.35
C ASN A 463 -19.11 -9.33 1.84
N ASP A 464 -18.84 -10.37 1.04
CA ASP A 464 -18.02 -11.50 1.46
C ASP A 464 -16.52 -11.30 1.21
N ILE A 465 -16.11 -10.18 0.62
CA ILE A 465 -14.71 -9.86 0.40
C ILE A 465 -14.05 -9.62 1.76
N VAL A 466 -12.92 -10.30 1.99
CA VAL A 466 -12.12 -10.16 3.20
C VAL A 466 -10.90 -9.29 2.90
N TRP A 467 -10.88 -8.09 3.48
CA TRP A 467 -9.72 -7.21 3.40
C TRP A 467 -8.74 -7.50 4.55
N SER A 468 -7.46 -7.34 4.25
CA SER A 468 -6.41 -7.50 5.26
C SER A 468 -6.49 -6.44 6.35
N LEU A 469 -6.82 -5.19 6.02
CA LEU A 469 -6.94 -4.10 7.00
C LEU A 469 -8.03 -4.34 8.08
N PRO A 470 -9.31 -4.59 7.76
CA PRO A 470 -10.31 -4.95 8.77
C PRO A 470 -9.91 -6.17 9.60
N THR A 471 -9.24 -7.14 8.98
CA THR A 471 -8.71 -8.33 9.68
C THR A 471 -7.63 -7.95 10.70
N LEU A 472 -6.75 -7.00 10.39
CA LEU A 472 -5.78 -6.45 11.35
C LEU A 472 -6.45 -5.69 12.50
N LEU A 473 -7.51 -4.93 12.22
CA LEU A 473 -8.30 -4.28 13.27
C LEU A 473 -9.00 -5.30 14.18
N ALA A 474 -9.45 -6.44 13.62
CA ALA A 474 -10.01 -7.54 14.40
C ALA A 474 -8.95 -8.24 15.28
N ILE A 475 -7.72 -8.40 14.77
CA ILE A 475 -6.59 -8.90 15.58
C ILE A 475 -6.33 -7.97 16.76
N GLU A 476 -6.24 -6.66 16.52
CA GLU A 476 -6.03 -5.65 17.57
C GLU A 476 -7.17 -5.67 18.61
N ALA A 477 -8.42 -5.74 18.16
CA ALA A 477 -9.57 -5.89 19.05
C ALA A 477 -9.49 -7.19 19.87
N GLY A 478 -9.09 -8.31 19.26
CA GLY A 478 -8.91 -9.59 19.97
C GLY A 478 -7.87 -9.49 21.09
N ILE A 479 -6.73 -8.83 20.82
CA ILE A 479 -5.68 -8.58 21.82
C ILE A 479 -6.23 -7.73 22.97
N ARG A 480 -6.91 -6.61 22.65
CA ARG A 480 -7.39 -5.64 23.67
C ARG A 480 -8.50 -6.19 24.56
N TYR A 481 -9.37 -7.04 24.02
CA TYR A 481 -10.58 -7.51 24.72
C TYR A 481 -10.52 -9.00 25.10
N GLY A 482 -9.32 -9.58 25.21
CA GLY A 482 -9.14 -10.92 25.76
C GLY A 482 -9.72 -12.05 24.90
N ARG A 483 -9.62 -11.92 23.57
CA ARG A 483 -9.95 -12.96 22.58
C ARG A 483 -8.69 -13.37 21.80
N PRO A 484 -7.68 -13.96 22.46
CA PRO A 484 -6.44 -14.38 21.80
C PRO A 484 -6.70 -15.46 20.74
N ASP A 485 -7.75 -16.27 20.91
CA ASP A 485 -8.21 -17.26 19.92
C ASP A 485 -8.57 -16.61 18.57
N LEU A 486 -9.24 -15.46 18.60
CA LEU A 486 -9.58 -14.69 17.39
C LEU A 486 -8.32 -14.10 16.74
N SER A 487 -7.42 -13.53 17.56
CA SER A 487 -6.17 -12.94 17.09
C SER A 487 -5.25 -13.99 16.46
N GLU A 488 -5.03 -15.12 17.12
CA GLU A 488 -4.21 -16.23 16.63
C GLU A 488 -4.75 -16.80 15.32
N LYS A 489 -6.07 -16.99 15.23
CA LYS A 489 -6.75 -17.45 14.01
C LYS A 489 -6.43 -16.55 12.82
N PHE A 490 -6.60 -15.24 12.96
CA PHE A 490 -6.37 -14.31 11.85
C PHE A 490 -4.89 -14.02 11.58
N ILE A 491 -4.02 -14.11 12.59
CA ILE A 491 -2.57 -14.12 12.36
C ILE A 491 -2.18 -15.33 11.51
N LEU A 492 -2.74 -16.51 11.77
CA LEU A 492 -2.51 -17.70 10.95
C LEU A 492 -3.02 -17.50 9.50
N SER A 493 -4.18 -16.85 9.31
CA SER A 493 -4.67 -16.49 7.98
C SER A 493 -3.71 -15.57 7.22
N LEU A 494 -3.14 -14.56 7.88
CA LEU A 494 -2.11 -13.70 7.30
C LEU A 494 -0.84 -14.49 6.96
N GLN A 495 -0.41 -15.41 7.84
CA GLN A 495 0.75 -16.28 7.59
C GLN A 495 0.53 -17.21 6.38
N ASN A 496 -0.69 -17.69 6.17
CA ASN A 496 -1.05 -18.48 5.00
C ASN A 496 -1.09 -17.62 3.73
N SER A 497 -1.59 -16.38 3.84
CA SER A 497 -1.69 -15.45 2.72
C SER A 497 -0.30 -15.00 2.20
N LEU A 498 0.72 -14.96 3.07
CA LEU A 498 2.13 -14.76 2.66
C LEU A 498 2.61 -15.79 1.62
N LYS A 499 1.90 -16.91 1.46
CA LYS A 499 2.27 -18.05 0.59
C LYS A 499 1.34 -18.18 -0.62
N SER A 500 0.32 -17.33 -0.75
CA SER A 500 -0.73 -17.49 -1.74
C SER A 500 -0.34 -16.96 -3.13
N GLU A 501 0.44 -15.89 -3.20
CA GLU A 501 1.01 -15.36 -4.45
C GLU A 501 2.55 -15.28 -4.36
N MET A 502 3.14 -14.11 -4.60
CA MET A 502 4.55 -13.88 -4.36
C MET A 502 4.87 -14.07 -2.88
N TYR A 503 5.67 -15.09 -2.55
CA TYR A 503 6.06 -15.37 -1.16
C TYR A 503 6.61 -14.12 -0.46
N GLY A 504 6.07 -13.81 0.72
CA GLY A 504 6.48 -12.63 1.48
C GLY A 504 5.73 -11.34 1.12
N ALA A 505 4.78 -11.39 0.18
CA ALA A 505 3.88 -10.30 -0.12
C ALA A 505 2.54 -10.49 0.61
N LEU A 506 2.12 -9.50 1.40
CA LEU A 506 0.81 -9.50 2.04
C LEU A 506 -0.20 -8.76 1.15
N PRO A 507 -1.25 -9.44 0.66
CA PRO A 507 -2.19 -8.86 -0.28
C PRO A 507 -3.20 -7.92 0.41
N GLU A 508 -3.92 -7.18 -0.42
CA GLU A 508 -5.04 -6.35 -0.02
C GLU A 508 -6.26 -7.20 0.39
N ILE A 509 -6.62 -8.18 -0.45
CA ILE A 509 -7.69 -9.15 -0.20
C ILE A 509 -7.08 -10.49 0.23
N LEU A 510 -7.62 -11.06 1.30
CA LEU A 510 -7.18 -12.35 1.81
C LEU A 510 -7.99 -13.51 1.18
N PRO A 511 -7.36 -14.65 0.84
CA PRO A 511 -5.94 -14.94 1.01
C PRO A 511 -5.07 -14.44 -0.17
N ALA A 512 -5.69 -14.06 -1.29
CA ALA A 512 -5.06 -13.46 -2.46
C ALA A 512 -6.11 -12.64 -3.24
N GLY A 513 -5.71 -11.48 -3.76
CA GLY A 513 -6.56 -10.59 -4.54
C GLY A 513 -6.34 -9.10 -4.21
N GLY A 514 -6.92 -8.23 -5.04
CA GLY A 514 -6.62 -6.79 -5.01
C GLY A 514 -5.16 -6.55 -5.37
N CYS A 515 -4.49 -5.62 -4.69
CA CYS A 515 -3.03 -5.51 -4.80
C CYS A 515 -2.32 -6.74 -4.20
N THR A 516 -1.41 -7.37 -4.97
CA THR A 516 -0.54 -8.47 -4.51
C THR A 516 0.30 -8.11 -3.29
N ILE A 517 0.67 -6.84 -3.17
CA ILE A 517 1.28 -6.26 -1.98
C ILE A 517 0.55 -4.98 -1.59
N GLN A 518 0.12 -4.90 -0.33
CA GLN A 518 -0.56 -3.73 0.23
C GLN A 518 0.21 -3.16 1.43
N ALA A 519 0.50 -1.86 1.39
CA ALA A 519 1.33 -1.16 2.36
C ALA A 519 0.68 -1.03 3.74
N TRP A 520 -0.66 -0.98 3.83
CA TRP A 520 -1.35 -0.88 5.12
C TRP A 520 -1.07 -2.09 6.03
N ASN A 521 -0.55 -3.18 5.47
CA ASN A 521 -0.21 -4.38 6.22
C ASN A 521 0.95 -4.15 7.18
N ALA A 522 1.69 -3.04 7.04
CA ALA A 522 2.62 -2.56 8.07
C ALA A 522 1.93 -2.35 9.43
N TYR A 523 0.62 -2.11 9.47
CA TYR A 523 -0.14 -2.03 10.72
C TYR A 523 -0.06 -3.32 11.56
N ALA A 524 0.24 -4.48 10.95
CA ALA A 524 0.46 -5.74 11.65
C ALA A 524 1.71 -5.76 12.54
N ILE A 525 2.71 -4.94 12.23
CA ILE A 525 4.03 -4.95 12.87
C ILE A 525 3.91 -4.78 14.39
N PRO A 526 3.37 -3.66 14.92
CA PRO A 526 3.29 -3.48 16.37
C PRO A 526 2.36 -4.49 17.04
N LEU A 527 1.31 -4.97 16.34
CA LEU A 527 0.33 -5.90 16.90
C LEU A 527 0.97 -7.26 17.22
N ILE A 528 1.76 -7.79 16.27
CA ILE A 528 2.36 -9.13 16.38
C ILE A 528 3.64 -9.09 17.23
N GLU A 529 4.42 -8.02 17.14
CA GLU A 529 5.61 -7.86 17.99
C GLU A 529 5.24 -7.72 19.47
N GLN A 530 4.10 -7.11 19.80
CA GLN A 530 3.60 -7.06 21.18
C GLN A 530 3.28 -8.45 21.73
N LEU A 531 2.61 -9.30 20.95
CA LEU A 531 2.28 -10.67 21.34
C LEU A 531 3.51 -11.56 21.55
N SER A 532 4.61 -11.27 20.85
CA SER A 532 5.87 -12.02 21.01
C SER A 532 6.64 -11.66 22.28
N ASN A 533 6.28 -10.54 22.92
CA ASN A 533 6.92 -10.01 24.14
C ASN A 533 6.09 -10.24 25.41
N THR A 534 4.90 -10.82 25.30
CA THR A 534 4.02 -11.26 26.40
C THR A 534 4.09 -12.76 26.58
#